data_AF-A0A1V5QNU4-F1
#
_entry.id   AF-A0A1V5QNU4-F1
#
_cell.length_a   1.000
_cell.length_b   1.000
_cell.length_c   1.000
_cell.angle_alpha   90.00
_cell.angle_beta   90.00
_cell.angle_gamma   90.00
#
_symmetry.space_group_name_H-M   'P 1'
#
loop_
_entity.id
_entity.type
_entity.pdbx_description
1 polymer ?
#
loop_
_entity_poly.entity_id
_entity_poly.type
_entity_poly.pdbx_seq_one_letter_code
_entity_poly.pdbx_strand_id
1 'polypeptide(L)' 'MKAAGLAYSGRMGFVDTRMYWKLNHMVVPKGQALKCNDCHGPKGRMDWKDLGYPNDPARKPRKG' A
#
# COMPACT_ATOMS: atom_id res chain seq x y z
N MET A 1 -26.21 5.82 15.97
CA MET A 1 -26.95 5.09 17.03
C MET A 1 -28.46 5.18 16.84
N LYS A 2 -29.12 6.33 17.03
CA LYS A 2 -30.58 6.49 16.84
C LYS A 2 -31.10 6.11 15.44
N ALA A 3 -30.41 6.51 14.37
CA ALA A 3 -30.79 6.15 12.99
C ALA A 3 -30.59 4.65 12.66
N ALA A 4 -29.71 3.97 13.41
CA ALA A 4 -29.48 2.53 13.28
C ALA A 4 -30.29 1.71 14.32
N GLY A 5 -31.15 2.36 15.13
CA GLY A 5 -31.92 1.71 16.20
C GLY A 5 -31.10 1.16 17.37
N LEU A 6 -29.80 1.46 17.45
CA LEU A 6 -28.91 0.90 18.47
C LEU A 6 -28.84 1.80 19.71
N ALA A 7 -29.04 1.22 20.90
CA ALA A 7 -28.83 1.89 22.17
C ALA A 7 -27.32 2.10 22.43
N TYR A 8 -26.95 3.30 22.85
CA TYR A 8 -25.59 3.56 23.30
C TYR A 8 -25.37 2.96 24.69
N SER A 9 -24.26 2.26 24.90
CA SER A 9 -23.94 1.55 26.15
C SER A 9 -23.50 2.46 27.31
N GLY A 10 -23.36 3.77 27.08
CA GLY A 10 -22.84 4.72 28.06
C GLY A 10 -21.32 4.72 28.21
N ARG A 11 -20.60 3.80 27.54
CA ARG A 11 -19.12 3.70 27.59
C ARG A 11 -18.50 4.13 26.26
N MET A 12 -17.46 4.95 26.33
CA MET A 12 -16.70 5.44 25.17
C MET A 12 -15.22 5.08 25.32
N GLY A 13 -14.60 4.73 24.19
CA GLY A 13 -13.17 4.53 24.06
C GLY A 13 -12.70 4.94 22.66
N PHE A 14 -11.40 5.13 22.51
CA PHE A 14 -10.77 5.44 21.23
C PHE A 14 -10.14 4.17 20.64
N VAL A 15 -10.20 4.07 19.33
CA VAL A 15 -9.54 2.99 18.57
C VAL A 15 -8.79 3.59 17.41
N ASP A 16 -7.65 2.99 17.08
CA ASP A 16 -6.89 3.40 15.91
C ASP A 16 -7.57 2.90 14.64
N THR A 17 -7.79 3.82 13.70
CA THR A 17 -8.34 3.49 12.38
C THR A 17 -7.34 3.87 11.30
N ARG A 18 -7.24 3.04 10.26
CA ARG A 18 -6.50 3.38 9.04
C ARG A 18 -7.48 3.55 7.89
N MET A 19 -7.30 4.61 7.12
CA MET A 19 -8.08 4.89 5.92
C MET A 19 -7.13 5.08 4.75
N TYR A 20 -7.44 4.44 3.63
CA TYR A 20 -6.63 4.49 2.42
C TYR A 20 -7.37 5.26 1.34
N TRP A 21 -6.67 6.19 0.70
CA TRP A 21 -7.17 6.96 -0.44
C TRP A 21 -6.22 6.79 -1.62
N LYS A 22 -6.78 6.70 -2.83
CA LYS A 22 -5.98 6.64 -4.05
C LYS A 22 -5.35 8.00 -4.32
N LEU A 23 -4.07 8.00 -4.70
CA LEU A 23 -3.39 9.17 -5.25
C LEU A 23 -3.67 9.24 -6.76
N ASN A 24 -4.39 10.28 -7.20
CA ASN A 24 -4.80 10.43 -8.61
C ASN A 24 -4.26 11.70 -9.29
N HIS A 25 -3.88 12.72 -8.51
CA HIS A 25 -3.43 14.02 -9.01
C HIS A 25 -1.93 14.21 -8.76
N MET A 26 -1.35 15.29 -9.29
CA MET A 26 0.11 15.55 -9.33
C MET A 26 0.88 14.56 -10.21
N VAL A 27 0.36 14.26 -11.41
CA VAL A 27 1.07 13.47 -12.41
C VAL A 27 2.32 14.23 -12.87
N VAL A 28 3.48 13.60 -12.70
CA VAL A 28 4.78 14.19 -13.06
C VAL A 28 5.04 14.11 -14.58
N PRO A 29 5.90 14.97 -15.15
CA PRO A 29 6.33 14.85 -16.54
C PRO A 29 7.02 13.50 -16.83
N LYS A 30 6.99 13.05 -18.09
CA LYS A 30 7.55 11.74 -18.52
C LYS A 30 9.00 11.46 -18.07
N GLY A 31 9.82 12.51 -17.98
CA GLY A 31 11.23 12.41 -17.57
C GLY A 31 11.39 11.92 -16.12
N GLN A 32 10.39 12.17 -15.27
CA GLN A 32 10.38 11.85 -13.85
C GLN A 32 9.54 10.61 -13.52
N ALA A 33 8.95 9.96 -14.54
CA ALA A 33 8.26 8.69 -14.34
C ALA A 33 9.25 7.64 -13.80
N LEU A 34 8.77 6.81 -12.88
CA LEU A 34 9.54 5.71 -12.29
C LEU A 34 10.18 4.84 -13.37
N LYS A 35 11.43 4.45 -13.15
CA LYS A 35 12.23 3.56 -13.98
C LYS A 35 12.30 2.19 -13.32
N CYS A 36 12.82 1.20 -14.05
CA CYS A 36 12.87 -0.19 -13.59
C CYS A 36 13.48 -0.35 -12.19
N ASN A 37 14.56 0.39 -11.91
CA ASN A 37 15.29 0.30 -10.64
C ASN A 37 14.58 1.01 -9.47
N ASP A 38 13.58 1.86 -9.73
CA ASP A 38 12.75 2.42 -8.65
C ASP A 38 11.89 1.33 -7.98
N CYS A 39 11.61 0.23 -8.70
CA CYS A 39 10.89 -0.92 -8.15
C CYS A 39 11.81 -2.10 -7.87
N HIS A 40 12.73 -2.41 -8.79
CA HIS A 40 13.56 -3.63 -8.77
C HIS A 40 15.00 -3.41 -8.28
N GLY A 41 15.34 -2.17 -7.89
CA GLY A 41 16.66 -1.85 -7.35
C GLY A 41 16.83 -2.30 -5.89
N PRO A 42 18.07 -2.23 -5.34
CA PRO A 42 18.35 -2.60 -3.95
C PRO A 42 17.53 -1.82 -2.90
N LYS A 43 17.04 -0.63 -3.25
CA LYS A 43 16.14 0.21 -2.43
C LYS A 43 14.83 0.49 -3.18
N GLY A 44 14.27 -0.54 -3.82
CA GLY A 44 13.02 -0.46 -4.55
C GLY A 44 11.83 -0.07 -3.66
N ARG A 45 10.81 0.53 -4.26
CA ARG A 45 9.59 1.01 -3.58
C ARG A 45 8.63 -0.11 -3.16
N MET A 46 8.76 -1.30 -3.75
CA MET A 46 7.79 -2.37 -3.63
C MET A 46 8.20 -3.36 -2.54
N ASP A 47 7.31 -3.58 -1.57
CA ASP A 47 7.40 -4.73 -0.68
C ASP A 47 6.79 -5.95 -1.38
N TRP A 48 7.63 -6.73 -2.06
CA TRP A 48 7.17 -7.86 -2.85
C TRP A 48 6.48 -8.93 -2.01
N LYS A 49 6.93 -9.13 -0.77
CA LYS A 49 6.38 -10.17 0.11
C LYS A 49 4.98 -9.81 0.57
N ASP A 50 4.78 -8.57 1.02
CA ASP A 50 3.45 -8.09 1.44
C ASP A 50 2.47 -8.02 0.26
N LEU A 51 2.98 -7.84 -0.95
CA LEU A 51 2.21 -7.92 -2.19
C LEU A 51 1.93 -9.37 -2.65
N GLY A 52 2.42 -10.39 -1.94
CA GLY A 52 2.18 -11.80 -2.24
C GLY A 52 3.14 -12.43 -3.25
N TYR A 53 4.22 -11.77 -3.62
CA TYR A 53 5.27 -12.34 -4.46
C TYR A 53 6.36 -13.02 -3.61
N PRO A 54 6.93 -14.15 -4.09
CA PRO A 54 7.99 -14.86 -3.35
C PRO A 54 9.30 -14.08 -3.30
N ASN A 55 9.56 -13.23 -4.30
CA ASN A 55 10.69 -12.33 -4.39
C ASN A 55 10.41 -11.25 -5.45
N ASP A 56 11.39 -10.37 -5.67
CA ASP A 56 11.39 -9.45 -6.80
C ASP A 56 11.17 -10.21 -8.14
N PRO A 57 10.06 -9.98 -8.85
CA PRO A 57 9.70 -10.71 -10.06
C PRO A 57 10.67 -10.51 -11.24
N ALA A 58 11.46 -9.44 -11.24
CA ALA A 58 12.45 -9.19 -12.27
C ALA A 58 13.72 -10.03 -12.08
N ARG A 59 13.92 -10.61 -10.90
CA ARG A 59 15.06 -11.51 -10.66
C ARG A 59 14.81 -12.83 -11.36
N LYS A 60 15.75 -13.23 -12.21
CA LYS A 60 15.75 -14.61 -12.73
C LYS A 60 15.77 -15.59 -11.55
N PRO A 61 15.04 -16.72 -11.63
CA PRO A 61 15.25 -17.79 -10.68
C PRO A 61 16.75 -18.10 -10.68
N ARG A 62 17.36 -18.19 -9.49
CA ARG A 62 18.74 -18.67 -9.39
C ARG A 62 18.74 -20.06 -10.02
N LYS A 63 19.32 -20.20 -11.21
CA LYS A 63 19.66 -21.52 -11.73
C LYS A 63 20.68 -22.07 -10.74
N GLY A 64 20.28 -23.11 -10.02
CA GLY A 64 21.23 -23.95 -9.28
C GLY A 64 22.26 -24.52 -10.22
#